data_AF-A0AAV7BMZ9-F1
#
_entry.id   AF-A0AAV7BMZ9-F1
#
_cell.length_a   1.000
_cell.length_b   1.000
_cell.length_c   1.000
_cell.angle_alpha   90.00
_cell.angle_beta   90.00
_cell.angle_gamma   90.00
#
_symmetry.space_group_name_H-M   'P 1'
#
loop_
_entity.id
_entity.type
_entity.pdbx_description
1 polymer ?
#
loop_
_entity_poly.entity_id
_entity_poly.type
_entity_poly.pdbx_seq_one_letter_code
_entity_poly.pdbx_strand_id
1 'polypeptide(L)'
;MEENNLTVVTEFFLIGFQIRKTLRIFLFCLLLVVYCGTICGNLLIIVLVSTSRNLHTPMYFFISQLSIGDILVITDIVPNLLQVLLNNGRTITFLACISQLYLLCATEAFECFLLL
;
A
#
# COMPACT_ATOMS: atom_id res chain seq x y z
N MET A 1 -19.98 40.25 6.23
CA MET A 1 -18.85 39.32 6.01
C MET A 1 -19.49 37.98 5.76
N GLU A 2 -19.39 37.44 4.55
CA GLU A 2 -19.82 36.07 4.26
C GLU A 2 -19.01 35.11 5.13
N GLU A 3 -19.69 34.42 6.06
CA GLU A 3 -19.10 33.28 6.74
C GLU A 3 -18.88 32.18 5.70
N ASN A 4 -17.65 32.13 5.19
CA ASN A 4 -17.21 31.00 4.39
C ASN A 4 -17.37 29.75 5.25
N ASN A 5 -18.35 28.90 4.94
CA ASN A 5 -18.48 27.57 5.50
C ASN A 5 -17.26 26.74 5.04
N LEU A 6 -16.13 26.88 5.74
CA LEU A 6 -14.94 26.05 5.61
C LEU A 6 -15.31 24.66 6.13
N THR A 7 -16.02 23.89 5.31
CA THR A 7 -16.25 22.48 5.54
C THR A 7 -14.93 21.76 5.31
N VAL A 8 -14.16 21.57 6.39
CA VAL A 8 -12.99 20.70 6.36
C VAL A 8 -13.50 19.28 6.11
N VAL A 9 -13.27 18.77 4.90
CA VAL A 9 -13.61 17.39 4.53
C VAL A 9 -12.70 16.47 5.32
N THR A 10 -13.19 15.93 6.43
CA THR A 10 -12.41 15.05 7.32
C THR A 10 -12.48 13.58 6.89
N GLU A 11 -13.56 13.19 6.21
CA GLU A 11 -13.86 11.80 5.91
C GLU A 11 -14.38 11.62 4.48
N PHE A 12 -13.85 10.62 3.78
CA PHE A 12 -14.43 10.15 2.52
C PHE A 12 -15.32 8.93 2.78
N PHE A 13 -16.58 9.03 2.38
CA PHE A 13 -17.49 7.89 2.36
C PHE A 13 -17.35 7.17 1.01
N LEU A 14 -16.92 5.91 1.04
CA LEU A 14 -16.82 5.09 -0.17
C LEU A 14 -18.21 4.57 -0.54
N ILE A 15 -19.05 5.42 -1.16
CA ILE A 15 -20.45 5.10 -1.54
C ILE A 15 -20.52 3.83 -2.41
N GLY A 16 -19.51 3.59 -3.27
CA GLY A 16 -19.40 2.40 -4.12
C GLY A 16 -19.05 1.09 -3.37
N PHE A 17 -18.76 1.17 -2.07
CA PHE A 17 -18.29 0.04 -1.26
C PHE A 17 -19.37 -0.49 -0.30
N GLN A 18 -20.65 -0.26 -0.63
CA GLN A 18 -21.82 -0.94 -0.05
C GLN A 18 -21.85 -2.43 -0.48
N ILE A 19 -20.78 -3.15 -0.14
CA ILE A 19 -20.53 -4.52 -0.57
C ILE A 19 -21.25 -5.48 0.37
N ARG A 20 -21.92 -6.50 -0.20
CA ARG A 20 -22.55 -7.59 0.57
C ARG A 20 -21.54 -8.19 1.56
N LYS A 21 -21.97 -8.48 2.79
CA LYS A 21 -21.10 -9.02 3.87
C LYS A 21 -20.19 -10.17 3.40
N THR A 22 -20.70 -11.07 2.57
CA THR A 22 -19.95 -12.20 2.00
C THR A 22 -18.77 -11.74 1.12
N LEU A 23 -18.99 -10.79 0.21
CA LEU A 23 -17.94 -10.25 -0.66
C LEU A 23 -16.89 -9.48 0.14
N ARG A 24 -17.29 -8.82 1.22
CA ARG A 24 -16.37 -8.11 2.12
C ARG A 24 -15.41 -9.05 2.84
N ILE A 25 -15.92 -10.16 3.37
CA ILE A 25 -15.10 -11.20 4.00
C ILE A 25 -14.16 -11.80 2.95
N PHE A 26 -14.66 -12.07 1.74
CA PHE A 26 -13.83 -12.56 0.64
C PHE A 26 -12.70 -11.59 0.29
N LEU A 27 -12.98 -10.29 0.13
CA LEU A 27 -11.97 -9.27 -0.14
C LEU A 27 -10.96 -9.12 1.00
N PHE A 28 -11.41 -9.18 2.25
CA PHE A 28 -10.54 -9.17 3.43
C PHE A 28 -9.54 -10.33 3.38
N CYS A 29 -10.02 -11.55 3.17
CA CYS A 29 -9.17 -12.74 3.05
C CYS A 29 -8.22 -12.64 1.85
N LEU A 30 -8.71 -12.20 0.70
CA LEU A 30 -7.91 -12.04 -0.51
C LEU A 30 -6.76 -11.06 -0.30
N LEU A 31 -7.06 -9.87 0.23
CA LEU A 31 -6.05 -8.84 0.51
C LEU A 31 -5.05 -9.29 1.56
N LEU A 32 -5.49 -10.03 2.58
CA LEU A 32 -4.60 -10.58 3.59
C LEU A 32 -3.61 -11.59 2.98
N VAL A 33 -4.10 -12.48 2.11
CA VAL A 33 -3.25 -13.46 1.41
C VAL A 33 -2.25 -12.75 0.49
N VAL A 34 -2.71 -11.75 -0.28
CA VAL A 34 -1.81 -10.95 -1.13
C VAL A 34 -0.77 -10.23 -0.29
N TYR A 35 -1.16 -9.58 0.81
CA TYR A 35 -0.23 -8.89 1.71
C TYR A 35 0.84 -9.83 2.26
N CYS A 36 0.45 -10.96 2.84
CA CYS A 36 1.40 -11.94 3.36
C CYS A 36 2.29 -12.51 2.24
N GLY A 37 1.72 -12.78 1.06
CA GLY A 37 2.46 -13.28 -0.10
C GLY A 37 3.53 -12.29 -0.58
N THR A 38 3.16 -11.02 -0.75
CA THR A 38 4.08 -9.95 -1.19
C THR A 38 5.18 -9.70 -0.16
N ILE A 39 4.83 -9.63 1.13
CA ILE A 39 5.81 -9.46 2.21
C ILE A 39 6.78 -10.64 2.25
N CYS A 40 6.28 -11.88 2.28
CA CYS A 40 7.13 -13.06 2.29
C CYS A 40 8.03 -13.14 1.05
N GLY A 41 7.47 -12.92 -0.15
CA GLY A 41 8.22 -12.97 -1.40
C GLY A 41 9.35 -11.95 -1.44
N ASN A 42 9.07 -10.68 -1.13
CA ASN A 42 10.06 -9.61 -1.17
C ASN A 42 11.09 -9.72 -0.04
N LEU A 43 10.71 -10.19 1.15
CA LEU A 43 11.66 -10.50 2.23
C LEU A 43 12.62 -11.63 1.82
N LEU A 44 12.11 -12.69 1.18
CA LEU A 44 12.96 -13.79 0.69
C LEU A 44 13.97 -13.29 -0.34
N ILE A 45 13.57 -12.39 -1.24
CA ILE A 45 14.47 -11.77 -2.22
C ILE A 45 15.57 -10.97 -1.51
N ILE A 46 15.22 -10.11 -0.55
CA ILE A 46 16.20 -9.31 0.21
C ILE A 46 17.19 -10.22 0.97
N VAL A 47 16.69 -11.26 1.64
CA VAL A 47 17.53 -12.22 2.37
C VAL A 47 18.45 -12.98 1.42
N LEU A 48 17.94 -13.42 0.26
CA LEU A 48 18.72 -14.16 -0.74
C LEU A 48 19.85 -13.31 -1.32
N VAL A 49 19.56 -12.05 -1.65
CA VAL A 49 20.56 -11.08 -2.13
C VAL A 49 21.61 -10.79 -1.03
N SER A 50 21.18 -10.62 0.22
CA SER A 50 22.08 -10.29 1.34
C SER A 50 23.00 -11.46 1.73
N THR A 51 22.51 -12.69 1.60
CA THR A 51 23.26 -13.89 2.01
C THR A 51 24.24 -14.34 0.93
N SER A 52 23.93 -14.10 -0.35
CA SER A 52 24.75 -14.59 -1.45
C SER A 52 25.84 -13.59 -1.87
N ARG A 53 27.06 -13.80 -1.38
CA ARG A 53 28.25 -12.99 -1.73
C ARG A 53 28.60 -12.99 -3.23
N ASN A 54 28.16 -14.00 -3.99
CA ASN A 54 28.39 -14.10 -5.45
C ASN A 54 27.34 -13.35 -6.29
N LEU A 55 26.30 -12.79 -5.68
CA LEU A 55 25.23 -12.05 -6.34
C LEU A 55 25.47 -10.52 -6.30
N HIS A 56 26.68 -10.05 -6.01
CA HIS A 56 27.02 -8.60 -6.01
C HIS A 56 27.18 -8.01 -7.44
N THR A 57 26.31 -8.41 -8.37
CA THR A 57 26.15 -7.68 -9.64
C THR A 57 25.14 -6.55 -9.42
N PRO A 58 25.27 -5.43 -10.17
CA PRO A 58 24.39 -4.26 -10.01
C PRO A 58 22.90 -4.63 -10.09
N MET A 59 22.55 -5.65 -10.87
CA MET A 59 21.19 -6.18 -11.00
C MET A 59 20.54 -6.58 -9.67
N TYR A 60 21.25 -7.24 -8.76
CA TYR A 60 20.66 -7.70 -7.50
C TYR A 60 20.49 -6.58 -6.48
N PHE A 61 21.33 -5.54 -6.56
CA PHE A 61 21.11 -4.32 -5.81
C PHE A 61 19.79 -3.65 -6.23
N PHE A 62 19.55 -3.53 -7.54
CA PHE A 62 18.28 -3.01 -8.07
C PHE A 62 17.08 -3.82 -7.59
N ILE A 63 17.14 -5.14 -7.71
CA ILE A 63 16.07 -6.04 -7.25
C ILE A 63 15.80 -5.88 -5.75
N SER A 64 16.84 -5.74 -4.93
CA SER A 64 16.67 -5.53 -3.49
C SER A 64 15.99 -4.19 -3.17
N GLN A 65 16.27 -3.12 -3.93
CA GLN A 65 15.62 -1.82 -3.75
C GLN A 65 14.15 -1.84 -4.20
N LEU A 66 13.85 -2.52 -5.31
CA LEU A 66 12.48 -2.77 -5.77
C LEU A 66 11.67 -3.54 -4.72
N SER A 67 12.25 -4.61 -4.16
CA SER A 67 11.59 -5.38 -3.08
C SER A 67 11.31 -4.55 -1.82
N ILE A 68 12.15 -3.56 -1.51
CA ILE A 68 11.88 -2.63 -0.41
C ILE A 68 10.73 -1.69 -0.77
N GLY A 69 10.69 -1.18 -2.00
CA GLY A 69 9.58 -0.37 -2.53
C GLY A 69 8.24 -1.12 -2.46
N ASP A 70 8.20 -2.35 -2.96
CA ASP A 70 7.01 -3.22 -2.91
C ASP A 70 6.48 -3.41 -1.47
N ILE A 71 7.38 -3.66 -0.52
CA ILE A 71 7.02 -3.83 0.90
C ILE A 71 6.43 -2.53 1.47
N LEU A 72 7.01 -1.37 1.14
CA LEU A 72 6.52 -0.08 1.60
C LEU A 72 5.12 0.22 1.04
N VAL A 73 4.93 0.04 -0.26
CA VAL A 73 3.65 0.28 -0.95
C VAL A 73 2.55 -0.62 -0.39
N ILE A 74 2.79 -1.93 -0.28
CA ILE A 74 1.78 -2.86 0.22
C ILE A 74 1.45 -2.61 1.70
N THR A 75 2.43 -2.18 2.49
CA THR A 75 2.26 -1.85 3.91
C THR A 75 1.52 -0.53 4.11
N ASP A 76 1.58 0.40 3.17
CA ASP A 76 0.79 1.63 3.23
C ASP A 76 -0.67 1.41 2.79
N ILE A 77 -0.89 0.64 1.72
CA ILE A 77 -2.20 0.51 1.08
C ILE A 77 -3.09 -0.52 1.79
N VAL A 78 -2.56 -1.72 2.04
CA VAL A 78 -3.37 -2.84 2.52
C VAL A 78 -3.96 -2.63 3.92
N PRO A 79 -3.25 -2.18 4.95
CA PRO A 79 -3.85 -2.05 6.29
C PRO A 79 -4.97 -1.01 6.32
N ASN A 80 -4.84 0.09 5.57
CA ASN A 80 -5.90 1.07 5.41
C ASN A 80 -7.13 0.46 4.71
N LEU A 81 -6.92 -0.29 3.61
CA LEU A 81 -8.01 -0.97 2.91
C LEU A 81 -8.68 -2.04 3.80
N LEU A 82 -7.90 -2.74 4.62
CA LEU A 82 -8.38 -3.71 5.60
C LEU A 82 -9.21 -3.06 6.71
N GLN A 83 -8.77 -1.90 7.22
CA GLN A 83 -9.53 -1.10 8.17
C GLN A 83 -10.86 -0.63 7.57
N VAL A 84 -10.87 -0.18 6.31
CA VAL A 84 -12.09 0.19 5.59
C VAL A 84 -13.04 -1.01 5.49
N LEU A 85 -12.53 -2.20 5.17
CA LEU A 85 -13.33 -3.43 5.10
C LEU A 85 -13.90 -3.85 6.47
N LEU A 86 -13.12 -3.70 7.56
CA LEU A 86 -13.58 -4.01 8.92
C LEU A 86 -14.66 -3.03 9.39
N ASN A 87 -14.53 -1.73 9.07
CA ASN A 87 -15.45 -0.69 9.50
C ASN A 87 -16.72 -0.59 8.63
N ASN A 88 -17.19 -1.71 8.06
CA ASN A 88 -18.34 -1.76 7.15
C ASN A 88 -18.23 -0.85 5.90
N GLY A 89 -17.01 -0.55 5.43
CA GLY A 89 -16.80 0.37 4.31
C GLY A 89 -17.12 1.83 4.63
N ARG A 90 -17.24 2.19 5.93
CA ARG A 90 -17.79 3.49 6.31
C ARG A 90 -16.90 4.66 5.94
N THR A 91 -15.63 4.69 6.30
CA THR A 91 -14.81 5.89 6.04
C THR A 91 -13.31 5.63 6.04
N ILE A 92 -12.61 6.30 5.12
CA ILE A 92 -11.17 6.60 5.21
C ILE A 92 -11.02 8.09 5.53
N THR A 93 -10.06 8.45 6.38
CA THR A 93 -9.81 9.86 6.66
C THR A 93 -9.13 10.52 5.47
N PHE A 94 -9.43 11.80 5.24
CA PHE A 94 -8.82 12.59 4.16
C PHE A 94 -7.29 12.59 4.25
N LEU A 95 -6.77 12.74 5.48
CA LEU A 95 -5.33 12.74 5.76
C LEU A 95 -4.68 11.39 5.43
N ALA A 96 -5.31 10.27 5.80
CA ALA A 96 -4.81 8.94 5.45
C ALA A 96 -4.75 8.80 3.92
N CYS A 97 -5.83 9.12 3.22
CA CYS A 97 -5.89 9.05 1.75
C CYS A 97 -4.76 9.87 1.07
N ILE A 98 -4.54 11.12 1.51
CA ILE A 98 -3.45 11.95 0.96
C ILE A 98 -2.08 11.35 1.28
N SER A 99 -1.87 10.87 2.52
CA SER A 99 -0.59 10.27 2.90
C SER A 99 -0.28 9.03 2.05
N GLN A 100 -1.29 8.21 1.76
CA GLN A 100 -1.14 7.02 0.92
C GLN A 100 -0.80 7.40 -0.52
N LEU A 101 -1.52 8.38 -1.09
CA LEU A 101 -1.26 8.85 -2.45
C LEU A 101 0.17 9.40 -2.57
N TYR A 102 0.62 10.17 -1.59
CA TYR A 102 1.97 10.73 -1.57
C TYR A 102 3.03 9.63 -1.50
N LEU A 103 2.87 8.65 -0.60
CA LEU A 103 3.81 7.54 -0.44
C LEU A 103 3.85 6.65 -1.69
N LEU A 104 2.71 6.37 -2.30
CA LEU A 104 2.64 5.66 -3.57
C LEU A 104 3.39 6.43 -4.68
N CYS A 105 3.08 7.70 -4.89
CA CYS A 105 3.76 8.49 -5.91
C CYS A 105 5.27 8.62 -5.67
N ALA A 106 5.69 8.76 -4.42
CA ALA A 106 7.11 8.84 -4.06
C ALA A 106 7.84 7.52 -4.34
N THR A 107 7.20 6.38 -4.03
CA THR A 107 7.79 5.06 -4.26
C THR A 107 7.87 4.75 -5.75
N GLU A 108 6.80 4.97 -6.51
CA GLU A 108 6.78 4.79 -7.97
C GLU A 108 7.83 5.68 -8.66
N ALA A 109 7.99 6.92 -8.20
CA ALA A 109 9.03 7.81 -8.71
C ALA A 109 10.44 7.27 -8.39
N PHE A 110 10.66 6.80 -7.16
CA PHE A 110 11.92 6.17 -6.76
C PHE A 110 12.23 4.95 -7.63
N GLU A 111 11.25 4.07 -7.87
CA GLU A 111 11.40 2.91 -8.75
C GLU A 111 11.69 3.31 -10.19
N CYS A 112 11.03 4.35 -10.71
CA CYS A 112 11.34 4.90 -12.04
C CYS A 112 12.79 5.41 -12.14
N PHE A 113 13.26 6.17 -11.15
CA PHE A 113 14.66 6.64 -11.11
C PHE A 113 15.66 5.51 -10.95
N LEU A 114 15.25 4.43 -10.29
CA LEU A 114 16.05 3.24 -10.11
C LEU A 114 16.17 2.44 -11.42
N LEU A 115 15.17 2.48 -12.31
CA LEU A 115 15.20 1.75 -13.59
C LEU A 115 15.75 2.56 -14.77
N LEU A 116 15.88 3.89 -14.63
CA LEU A 116 16.42 4.82 -15.64
C LEU A 116 17.95 4.82 -15.65
#